data_AF-A0A3D2MK95-F1
#
_entry.id   AF-A0A3D2MK95-F1
#
_cell.length_a   1.000
_cell.length_b   1.000
_cell.length_c   1.000
_cell.angle_alpha   90.00
_cell.angle_beta   90.00
_cell.angle_gamma   90.00
#
_symmetry.space_group_name_H-M   'P 1'
#
loop_
_entity.id
_entity.type
_entity.pdbx_description
1 polymer ?
#
loop_
_entity_poly.entity_id
_entity_poly.type
_entity_poly.pdbx_seq_one_letter_code
_entity_poly.pdbx_strand_id
1 'polypeptide(L)'
;MSGKVTYHQQVSYCGKPRCRKCREGIGHGPYWYAYTTENGRTTRTYIGKNLPSELQELQDSPSIQLEPVALRIRTLGQFQLERRSGQDWQSVEDAAWQHQRVRALLAHLVSSPGRKLGREQLMDVLWPDADIETASSRLDRTGRSSGASAPHQWRSLF
;
A
#
# COMPACT_ATOMS: atom_id res chain seq x y z
N MET A 1 10.70 19.23 13.34
CA MET A 1 10.43 18.02 14.13
C MET A 1 8.95 17.68 13.99
N SER A 2 8.54 17.00 12.92
CA SER A 2 7.18 16.49 12.78
C SER A 2 7.27 15.03 12.38
N GLY A 3 7.11 14.13 13.36
CA GLY A 3 6.83 12.73 13.08
C GLY A 3 5.48 12.65 12.37
N LYS A 4 5.41 11.93 11.25
CA LYS A 4 4.15 11.71 10.53
C LYS A 4 3.23 10.89 11.44
N VAL A 5 2.05 11.42 11.76
CA VAL A 5 0.99 10.69 12.47
C VAL A 5 0.01 10.15 11.44
N THR A 6 -0.32 8.86 11.55
CA THR A 6 -1.33 8.20 10.70
C THR A 6 -2.46 7.68 11.57
N TYR A 7 -3.72 7.86 11.15
CA TYR A 7 -4.89 7.47 11.92
C TYR A 7 -5.58 6.26 11.29
N HIS A 8 -5.91 5.25 12.09
CA HIS A 8 -6.60 4.05 11.62
C HIS A 8 -7.66 3.59 12.62
N GLN A 9 -8.77 3.10 12.08
CA GLN A 9 -9.78 2.39 12.85
C GLN A 9 -9.38 0.93 13.02
N GLN A 10 -9.48 0.42 14.25
CA GLN A 10 -9.20 -0.97 14.58
C GLN A 10 -10.22 -1.56 15.55
N VAL A 11 -10.48 -2.85 15.39
CA VAL A 11 -11.26 -3.64 16.35
C VAL A 11 -10.33 -4.13 17.45
N SER A 12 -10.72 -3.92 18.70
CA SER A 12 -9.95 -4.28 19.89
C SER A 12 -10.56 -5.48 20.59
N TYR A 13 -9.73 -6.42 21.03
CA TYR A 13 -10.15 -7.61 21.76
C TYR A 13 -9.70 -7.52 23.21
N CYS A 14 -10.65 -7.58 24.15
CA CYS A 14 -10.35 -7.34 25.57
C CYS A 14 -9.76 -8.55 26.31
N GLY A 15 -9.73 -9.74 25.69
CA GLY A 15 -9.19 -10.97 26.27
C GLY A 15 -9.97 -11.54 27.46
N LYS A 16 -11.06 -10.90 27.91
CA LYS A 16 -11.83 -11.37 29.07
C LYS A 16 -12.60 -12.64 28.71
N PRO A 17 -12.47 -13.73 29.49
CA PRO A 17 -13.10 -15.01 29.16
C PRO A 17 -14.64 -14.90 29.10
N ARG A 18 -15.23 -13.97 29.86
CA ARG A 18 -16.69 -13.73 29.87
C ARG A 18 -17.18 -12.77 28.78
N CYS A 19 -16.32 -12.22 27.93
CA CYS A 19 -16.77 -11.29 26.88
C CYS A 19 -17.33 -12.05 25.68
N ARG A 20 -18.66 -12.00 25.52
CA ARG A 20 -19.38 -12.64 24.40
C ARG A 20 -18.89 -12.14 23.03
N LYS A 21 -18.82 -10.82 22.83
CA LYS A 21 -18.40 -10.20 21.55
C LYS A 21 -17.00 -10.64 21.11
N CYS A 22 -16.06 -10.77 22.05
CA CYS A 22 -14.71 -11.25 21.71
C CYS A 22 -14.71 -12.75 21.37
N ARG A 23 -15.49 -13.57 22.08
CA ARG A 23 -15.58 -15.01 21.83
C ARG A 23 -16.21 -15.35 20.48
N GLU A 24 -17.17 -14.55 20.04
CA GLU A 24 -17.83 -14.66 18.74
C GLU A 24 -16.98 -14.06 17.59
N GLY A 25 -15.76 -13.57 17.87
CA GLY A 25 -14.87 -13.00 16.85
C GLY A 25 -15.25 -11.58 16.38
N ILE A 26 -16.24 -10.95 17.01
CA ILE A 26 -16.72 -9.60 16.66
C ILE A 26 -15.79 -8.51 17.21
N GLY A 27 -15.25 -8.73 18.42
CA GLY A 27 -14.41 -7.75 19.12
C GLY A 27 -15.17 -6.48 19.54
N HIS A 28 -14.42 -5.44 19.91
CA HIS A 28 -14.94 -4.12 20.30
C HIS A 28 -14.45 -3.04 19.35
N GLY A 29 -15.24 -1.99 19.15
CA GLY A 29 -14.91 -0.95 18.18
C GLY A 29 -15.66 -1.15 16.86
N PRO A 30 -15.26 -0.47 15.78
CA PRO A 30 -13.94 0.12 15.58
C PRO A 30 -13.64 1.33 16.47
N TYR A 31 -12.40 1.43 16.93
CA TYR A 31 -11.83 2.60 17.61
C TYR A 31 -10.69 3.19 16.80
N TRP A 32 -10.53 4.50 16.87
CA TRP A 32 -9.42 5.22 16.28
C TRP A 32 -8.14 5.07 17.11
N TYR A 33 -7.05 4.83 16.39
CA TYR A 33 -5.69 4.84 16.89
C TYR A 33 -4.83 5.76 16.03
N ALA A 34 -3.96 6.53 16.69
CA ALA A 34 -2.90 7.29 16.06
C ALA A 34 -1.60 6.49 16.07
N TYR A 35 -0.88 6.50 14.96
CA TYR A 35 0.40 5.85 14.77
C TYR A 35 1.46 6.89 14.47
N THR A 36 2.45 7.01 15.35
CA THR A 36 3.57 7.92 15.15
C THR A 36 4.82 7.08 14.98
N THR A 37 5.61 7.36 13.94
CA THR A 37 6.90 6.69 13.73
C THR A 37 8.04 7.67 14.00
N GLU A 38 8.82 7.39 15.03
CA GLU A 38 10.02 8.14 15.39
C GLU A 38 11.21 7.19 15.44
N ASN A 39 12.27 7.49 14.68
CA ASN A 39 13.50 6.70 14.63
C ASN A 39 13.27 5.19 14.38
N GLY A 40 12.33 4.85 13.49
CA GLY A 40 11.97 3.47 13.15
C GLY A 40 11.12 2.73 14.18
N ARG A 41 10.76 3.37 15.30
CA ARG A 41 9.82 2.83 16.29
C ARG A 41 8.45 3.44 16.07
N THR A 42 7.45 2.59 15.87
CA THR A 42 6.05 3.02 15.74
C THR A 42 5.35 2.91 17.09
N THR A 43 4.91 4.04 17.64
CA THR A 43 4.06 4.09 18.83
C THR A 43 2.61 4.22 18.42
N ARG A 44 1.72 3.61 19.21
CA ARG A 44 0.27 3.70 19.04
C ARG A 44 -0.36 4.46 20.20
N THR A 45 -1.27 5.37 19.89
CA THR A 45 -2.05 6.13 20.88
C THR A 45 -3.53 5.89 20.63
N TYR A 46 -4.26 5.50 21.67
CA TYR A 46 -5.72 5.34 21.59
C TYR A 46 -6.40 6.71 21.53
N ILE A 47 -7.25 6.91 20.52
CA ILE A 47 -7.97 8.17 20.31
C ILE A 47 -9.41 8.05 20.82
N GLY A 48 -10.10 6.97 20.47
CA GLY A 48 -11.47 6.73 20.92
C GLY A 48 -12.42 6.36 19.79
N LYS A 49 -13.72 6.50 20.03
CA LYS A 49 -14.77 6.08 19.09
C LYS A 49 -14.90 7.02 17.89
N ASN A 50 -14.68 8.31 18.10
CA ASN A 50 -14.77 9.35 17.08
C ASN A 50 -13.38 9.94 16.86
N LEU A 51 -13.07 10.30 15.62
CA LEU A 51 -11.87 11.07 15.32
C LEU A 51 -12.10 12.52 15.79
N PRO A 52 -11.09 13.23 16.33
CA PRO A 52 -11.18 14.66 16.60
C PRO A 52 -11.67 15.43 15.36
N SER A 53 -12.56 16.40 15.57
CA SER A 53 -13.24 17.14 14.48
C SER A 53 -12.28 17.81 13.50
N GLU A 54 -11.18 18.39 14.01
CA GLU A 54 -10.10 18.98 13.19
C GLU A 54 -9.50 17.99 12.18
N LEU A 55 -9.40 16.72 12.57
CA LEU A 55 -8.88 15.66 11.70
C LEU A 55 -9.96 15.08 10.77
N GLN A 56 -11.23 15.20 11.16
CA GLN A 56 -12.38 14.85 10.34
C GLN A 56 -12.45 15.78 9.12
N GLU A 57 -12.25 17.08 9.32
CA GLU A 57 -12.19 18.08 8.25
C GLU A 57 -11.00 17.88 7.29
N LEU A 58 -9.89 17.30 7.77
CA LEU A 58 -8.76 16.89 6.92
C LEU A 58 -9.05 15.62 6.09
N GLN A 59 -9.95 14.75 6.57
CA GLN A 59 -10.43 13.60 5.78
C GLN A 59 -11.47 14.03 4.74
N ASP A 60 -12.30 15.01 5.08
CA ASP A 60 -13.34 15.57 4.23
C ASP A 60 -12.83 16.70 3.31
N SER A 61 -11.57 17.12 3.49
CA SER A 61 -10.87 17.94 2.51
C SER A 61 -10.98 17.25 1.15
N PRO A 62 -11.32 17.97 0.06
CA PRO A 62 -11.62 17.35 -1.22
C PRO A 62 -10.41 16.51 -1.64
N SER A 63 -10.53 15.21 -1.40
CA SER A 63 -9.69 14.20 -2.02
C SER A 63 -9.71 14.54 -3.49
N ILE A 64 -8.54 14.82 -4.07
CA ILE A 64 -8.41 15.06 -5.51
C ILE A 64 -9.29 14.00 -6.16
N GLN A 65 -10.37 14.42 -6.82
CA GLN A 65 -11.30 13.52 -7.50
C GLN A 65 -10.53 12.95 -8.69
N LEU A 66 -9.62 12.01 -8.43
CA LEU A 66 -8.98 11.21 -9.45
C LEU A 66 -10.09 10.33 -9.98
N GLU A 67 -10.66 10.74 -11.11
CA GLU A 67 -11.52 9.90 -11.92
C GLU A 67 -10.88 8.50 -12.00
N PRO A 68 -11.61 7.44 -11.59
CA PRO A 68 -11.05 6.11 -11.50
C PRO A 68 -10.53 5.68 -12.87
N VAL A 69 -9.21 5.60 -12.99
CA VAL A 69 -8.55 5.18 -14.22
C VAL A 69 -8.67 3.66 -14.34
N ALA A 70 -9.38 3.19 -15.37
CA ALA A 70 -9.42 1.76 -15.66
C ALA A 70 -8.08 1.31 -16.29
N LEU A 71 -7.48 0.28 -15.69
CA LEU A 71 -6.26 -0.36 -16.18
C LEU A 71 -6.58 -1.79 -16.63
N ARG A 72 -5.94 -2.23 -17.71
CA ARG A 72 -5.97 -3.62 -18.17
C ARG A 72 -4.54 -4.16 -18.17
N ILE A 73 -4.36 -5.33 -17.57
CA ILE A 73 -3.09 -6.06 -17.55
C ILE A 73 -3.28 -7.36 -18.29
N ARG A 74 -2.45 -7.61 -19.31
CA ARG A 74 -2.42 -8.89 -20.03
C ARG A 74 -1.28 -9.72 -19.47
N THR A 75 -1.60 -10.85 -18.87
CA THR A 75 -0.63 -11.75 -18.21
C THR A 75 -0.29 -12.97 -19.05
N LEU A 76 -1.17 -13.36 -19.98
CA LEU A 76 -0.97 -14.50 -20.87
C LEU A 76 -0.41 -14.01 -22.21
N GLY A 77 0.79 -14.48 -22.56
CA GLY A 77 1.56 -13.99 -23.70
C GLY A 77 2.49 -12.86 -23.28
N GLN A 78 2.52 -11.77 -24.06
CA GLN A 78 3.32 -10.61 -23.68
C GLN A 78 2.70 -9.86 -22.51
N PHE A 79 3.51 -9.60 -21.47
CA PHE A 79 3.09 -8.83 -20.30
C PHE A 79 2.91 -7.35 -20.68
N GLN A 80 1.65 -6.89 -20.75
CA GLN A 80 1.28 -5.56 -21.23
C GLN A 80 0.37 -4.85 -20.22
N LEU A 81 0.55 -3.53 -20.11
CA LEU A 81 -0.27 -2.64 -19.30
C LEU A 81 -0.92 -1.60 -20.22
N GLU A 82 -2.25 -1.55 -20.20
CA GLU A 82 -3.04 -0.60 -20.97
C GLU A 82 -3.85 0.29 -20.02
N ARG A 83 -3.96 1.57 -20.37
CA ARG A 83 -4.79 2.56 -19.70
C ARG A 83 -5.99 2.89 -20.58
N ARG A 84 -7.18 2.96 -19.98
CA ARG A 84 -8.37 3.45 -20.69
C ARG A 84 -8.29 4.97 -20.86
N SER A 85 -8.42 5.43 -22.10
CA SER A 85 -8.51 6.84 -22.48
C SER A 85 -9.79 7.04 -23.29
N GLY A 86 -10.84 7.55 -22.65
CA GLY A 86 -12.18 7.59 -23.23
C GLY A 86 -12.74 6.18 -23.49
N GLN A 87 -12.97 5.84 -24.76
CA GLN A 87 -13.47 4.53 -25.19
C GLN A 87 -12.35 3.54 -25.58
N ASP A 88 -11.12 4.02 -25.76
CA ASP A 88 -10.00 3.24 -26.26
C ASP A 88 -9.06 2.77 -25.15
N TRP A 89 -8.30 1.72 -25.45
CA TRP A 89 -7.21 1.19 -24.62
C TRP A 89 -5.88 1.57 -25.24
N GLN A 90 -5.06 2.31 -24.49
CA GLN A 90 -3.74 2.75 -24.92
C GLN A 90 -2.67 2.04 -24.11
N SER A 91 -1.65 1.51 -24.78
CA SER A 91 -0.50 0.92 -24.11
C SER A 91 0.22 1.97 -23.27
N VAL A 92 0.60 1.63 -22.04
CA VAL A 92 1.40 2.52 -21.20
C VAL A 92 2.83 2.51 -21.71
N GLU A 93 3.31 3.65 -22.20
CA GLU A 93 4.67 3.80 -22.76
C GLU A 93 5.66 4.46 -21.80
N ASP A 94 5.25 4.71 -20.55
CA ASP A 94 6.08 5.38 -19.53
C ASP A 94 7.50 4.79 -19.48
N ALA A 95 8.52 5.66 -19.46
CA ALA A 95 9.90 5.23 -19.46
C ALA A 95 10.20 4.28 -18.30
N ALA A 96 9.61 4.50 -17.11
CA ALA A 96 9.77 3.60 -15.97
C ALA A 96 9.15 2.22 -16.22
N TRP A 97 8.05 2.16 -16.98
CA TRP A 97 7.39 0.90 -17.36
C TRP A 97 8.22 0.07 -18.35
N GLN A 98 9.02 0.71 -19.20
CA GLN A 98 9.89 -0.01 -20.14
C GLN A 98 10.97 -0.86 -19.44
N HIS A 99 11.30 -0.54 -18.19
CA HIS A 99 12.28 -1.28 -17.41
C HIS A 99 11.79 -2.70 -17.10
N GLN A 100 12.55 -3.71 -17.53
CA GLN A 100 12.23 -5.14 -17.34
C GLN A 100 11.93 -5.50 -15.87
N ARG A 101 12.66 -4.91 -14.92
CA ARG A 101 12.48 -5.17 -13.48
C ARG A 101 11.16 -4.63 -12.92
N VAL A 102 10.68 -3.50 -13.45
CA VAL A 102 9.38 -2.93 -13.04
C VAL A 102 8.25 -3.82 -13.53
N ARG A 103 8.33 -4.29 -14.78
CA ARG A 103 7.38 -5.26 -15.34
C ARG A 103 7.39 -6.58 -14.58
N ALA A 104 8.57 -7.12 -14.29
CA ALA A 104 8.72 -8.35 -13.51
C ALA A 104 8.11 -8.20 -12.10
N LEU A 105 8.40 -7.10 -11.39
CA LEU A 105 7.81 -6.82 -10.08
C LEU A 105 6.27 -6.84 -10.13
N LEU A 106 5.67 -6.13 -11.08
CA LEU A 106 4.21 -6.11 -11.22
C LEU A 106 3.66 -7.49 -11.63
N ALA A 107 4.33 -8.20 -12.53
CA ALA A 107 3.92 -9.54 -12.95
C ALA A 107 3.90 -10.52 -11.76
N HIS A 108 4.91 -10.48 -10.89
CA HIS A 108 4.95 -11.30 -9.68
C HIS A 108 3.83 -10.93 -8.71
N LEU A 109 3.58 -9.65 -8.48
CA LEU A 109 2.47 -9.22 -7.62
C LEU A 109 1.11 -9.66 -8.17
N VAL A 110 0.83 -9.42 -9.46
CA VAL A 110 -0.47 -9.75 -10.08
C VAL A 110 -0.71 -11.26 -10.14
N SER A 111 0.36 -12.06 -10.27
CA SER A 111 0.27 -13.53 -10.35
C SER A 111 0.27 -14.20 -8.98
N SER A 112 0.55 -13.46 -7.90
CA SER A 112 0.57 -14.00 -6.53
C SER A 112 -0.83 -14.00 -5.91
N PRO A 113 -1.22 -15.06 -5.16
CA PRO A 113 -2.46 -15.08 -4.40
C PRO A 113 -2.60 -13.84 -3.49
N GLY A 114 -3.74 -13.17 -3.55
CA GLY A 114 -3.97 -11.94 -2.77
C GLY A 114 -3.15 -10.73 -3.20
N ARG A 115 -2.43 -10.81 -4.33
CA ARG A 115 -1.57 -9.76 -4.89
C ARG A 115 -0.47 -9.25 -3.94
N LYS A 116 0.06 -10.16 -3.13
CA LYS A 116 1.07 -9.89 -2.10
C LYS A 116 2.21 -10.87 -2.27
N LEU A 117 3.44 -10.39 -2.09
CA LEU A 117 4.63 -11.24 -2.03
C LEU A 117 5.59 -10.68 -0.96
N GLY A 118 6.31 -11.57 -0.28
CA GLY A 118 7.30 -11.15 0.72
C GLY A 118 8.43 -10.34 0.08
N ARG A 119 8.98 -9.39 0.83
CA ARG A 119 10.05 -8.52 0.35
C ARG A 119 11.30 -9.31 -0.06
N GLU A 120 11.69 -10.28 0.76
CA GLU A 120 12.83 -11.17 0.50
C GLU A 120 12.60 -12.00 -0.77
N GLN A 121 11.41 -12.57 -0.93
CA GLN A 121 11.03 -13.32 -2.14
C GLN A 121 11.12 -12.47 -3.41
N LEU A 122 10.70 -11.20 -3.34
CA LEU A 122 10.86 -10.27 -4.47
C LEU A 122 12.32 -9.94 -4.76
N MET A 123 13.15 -9.83 -3.72
CA MET A 123 14.58 -9.55 -3.85
C MET A 123 15.30 -10.70 -4.57
N ASP A 124 15.08 -11.93 -4.13
CA ASP A 124 15.68 -13.13 -4.71
C ASP A 124 15.29 -13.31 -6.19
N VAL A 125 14.04 -12.99 -6.51
CA VAL A 125 13.52 -13.13 -7.88
C VAL A 125 13.99 -12.03 -8.82
N LEU A 126 14.05 -10.77 -8.36
CA LEU A 126 14.38 -9.62 -9.22
C LEU A 126 15.89 -9.32 -9.28
N TRP A 127 16.64 -9.72 -8.26
CA TRP A 127 18.08 -9.49 -8.11
C TRP A 127 18.78 -10.70 -7.46
N PRO A 128 18.81 -11.87 -8.11
CA PRO A 128 19.40 -13.08 -7.54
C PRO A 128 20.88 -12.94 -7.17
N ASP A 129 21.61 -12.07 -7.88
CA ASP A 129 23.06 -11.88 -7.70
C ASP A 129 23.42 -10.69 -6.79
N ALA A 130 22.43 -10.00 -6.21
CA ALA A 130 22.69 -8.84 -5.35
C ALA A 130 22.64 -9.22 -3.87
N ASP A 131 23.48 -8.59 -3.06
CA ASP A 131 23.35 -8.67 -1.61
C ASP A 131 22.03 -8.06 -1.12
N ILE A 132 21.64 -8.42 0.10
CA ILE A 132 20.37 -8.06 0.73
C ILE A 132 20.17 -6.54 0.81
N GLU A 133 21.20 -5.77 1.15
CA GLU A 133 21.09 -4.31 1.29
C GLU A 133 20.91 -3.62 -0.05
N THR A 134 21.67 -4.06 -1.05
CA THR A 134 21.61 -3.58 -2.43
C THR A 134 20.26 -3.92 -3.07
N ALA A 135 19.80 -5.16 -2.94
CA ALA A 135 18.51 -5.60 -3.47
C ALA A 135 17.35 -4.86 -2.80
N SER A 136 17.41 -4.65 -1.48
CA SER A 136 16.42 -3.86 -0.73
C SER A 136 16.37 -2.41 -1.21
N SER A 137 17.52 -1.76 -1.36
CA SER A 137 17.60 -0.37 -1.86
C SER A 137 17.06 -0.22 -3.28
N ARG A 138 17.28 -1.23 -4.13
CA ARG A 138 16.78 -1.25 -5.51
C ARG A 138 15.27 -1.50 -5.57
N LEU A 139 14.74 -2.41 -4.75
CA LEU A 139 13.31 -2.66 -4.63
C LEU A 139 12.53 -1.39 -4.25
N ASP A 140 13.07 -0.65 -3.29
CA ASP A 140 12.51 0.63 -2.86
C ASP A 140 12.44 1.66 -4.00
N ARG A 141 13.42 1.65 -4.91
CA ARG A 141 13.45 2.54 -6.07
C ARG A 141 12.47 2.10 -7.14
N THR A 142 12.38 0.79 -7.44
CA THR A 142 11.47 0.26 -8.46
C THR A 142 10.00 0.42 -8.07
N GLY A 143 9.67 0.26 -6.78
CA GLY A 143 8.30 0.50 -6.29
C GLY A 143 7.87 1.96 -6.43
N ARG A 144 8.82 2.90 -6.31
CA ARG A 144 8.57 4.33 -6.53
C ARG A 144 8.42 4.68 -8.02
N SER A 145 9.20 4.06 -8.91
CA SER A 145 9.14 4.35 -10.34
C SER A 145 7.90 3.76 -11.04
N SER A 146 7.32 2.67 -10.52
CA SER A 146 6.01 2.16 -10.99
C SER A 146 4.84 3.10 -10.67
N GLY A 147 5.03 4.05 -9.75
CA GLY A 147 4.10 5.14 -9.50
C GLY A 147 4.55 6.38 -10.27
N ALA A 148 4.24 6.46 -11.57
CA ALA A 148 4.45 7.68 -12.34
C ALA A 148 3.71 8.86 -11.68
N SER A 149 4.47 9.90 -11.30
CA SER A 149 4.04 11.23 -10.88
C SER A 149 2.81 11.31 -9.94
N ALA A 150 3.00 10.91 -8.67
CA ALA A 150 2.10 11.31 -7.58
C ALA A 150 2.92 11.60 -6.30
N PRO A 151 2.57 12.64 -5.52
CA PRO A 151 3.38 13.13 -4.41
C PRO A 151 3.60 12.07 -3.34
N HIS A 152 4.86 11.76 -3.04
CA HIS A 152 5.47 11.21 -1.80
C HIS A 152 4.73 10.23 -0.85
N GLN A 153 3.56 9.64 -1.17
CA GLN A 153 2.71 8.98 -0.17
C GLN A 153 2.57 7.44 -0.23
N TRP A 154 3.32 6.71 -1.06
CA TRP A 154 3.17 5.25 -1.20
C TRP A 154 3.94 4.39 -0.17
N ARG A 155 4.02 4.81 1.10
CA ARG A 155 4.80 4.07 2.12
C ARG A 155 3.99 3.34 3.20
N SER A 156 2.70 3.08 3.00
CA SER A 156 1.85 2.49 4.06
C SER A 156 0.81 1.47 3.61
N LEU A 157 1.06 0.75 2.51
CA LEU A 157 0.18 -0.36 2.09
C LEU A 157 0.96 -1.66 1.88
N PHE A 158 1.70 -2.10 2.90
CA PHE A 158 1.95 -3.50 3.23
C PHE A 158 2.17 -3.62 4.73
#